data_AF-A0A0A6PMX0-F1
#
_entry.id   AF-A0A0A6PMX0-F1
#
_cell.length_a   1.000
_cell.length_b   1.000
_cell.length_c   1.000
_cell.angle_alpha   90.00
_cell.angle_beta   90.00
_cell.angle_gamma   90.00
#
_symmetry.space_group_name_H-M   'P 1'
#
loop_
_entity.id
_entity.type
_entity.pdbx_description
1 polymer ?
#
loop_
_entity_poly.entity_id
_entity_poly.type
_entity_poly.pdbx_seq_one_letter_code
_entity_poly.pdbx_strand_id
1 'polypeptide(L)'
;MSSLNVLEKGRICQEELDEVVRLALESLKTLMVDYETPVEVRLQVALKIFDLFGGASRQNTPELVVRGIEKNAHEIENNAHQLAGIQDLLKLAVQTKHESIYQTDSQKSRVINH
;
A
#
# COMPACT_ATOMS: atom_id res chain seq x y z
N MET A 1 -39.64 -2.27 31.24
CA MET A 1 -40.22 -0.92 31.37
C MET A 1 -39.44 -0.25 32.49
N SER A 2 -38.54 0.69 32.30
CA SER A 2 -38.36 1.64 31.20
C SER A 2 -36.89 2.01 31.04
N SER A 3 -36.52 2.20 29.78
CA SER A 3 -35.31 2.83 29.27
C SER A 3 -35.21 4.27 29.77
N LEU A 4 -34.22 4.58 30.59
CA LEU A 4 -33.94 5.94 31.08
C LEU A 4 -32.43 6.17 31.20
N ASN A 5 -31.68 5.89 30.13
CA ASN A 5 -30.28 6.35 30.03
C ASN A 5 -30.13 7.53 29.07
N VAL A 6 -31.24 8.03 28.52
CA VAL A 6 -31.23 9.12 27.55
C VAL A 6 -31.46 10.44 28.29
N LEU A 7 -30.34 11.13 28.53
CA LEU A 7 -30.21 12.59 28.64
C LEU A 7 -30.75 13.28 29.91
N GLU A 8 -30.03 13.19 31.02
CA GLU A 8 -30.02 14.30 31.97
C GLU A 8 -29.14 15.44 31.41
N LYS A 9 -29.79 16.49 30.88
CA LYS A 9 -29.19 17.80 30.52
C LYS A 9 -28.48 17.92 29.16
N GLY A 10 -28.94 17.21 28.12
CA GLY A 10 -28.46 17.44 26.74
C GLY A 10 -26.97 17.14 26.52
N ARG A 11 -26.37 16.36 27.43
CA ARG A 11 -25.02 15.82 27.30
C ARG A 11 -25.17 14.37 26.85
N ILE A 12 -24.57 14.04 25.72
CA ILE A 12 -24.41 12.66 25.23
C ILE A 12 -23.66 11.88 26.32
N CYS A 13 -24.13 10.68 26.68
CA CYS A 13 -23.41 9.87 27.66
C CYS A 13 -22.12 9.32 27.02
N GLN A 14 -21.09 9.09 27.84
CA GLN A 14 -19.80 8.64 27.30
C GLN A 14 -19.91 7.31 26.53
N GLU A 15 -20.82 6.43 26.95
CA GLU A 15 -21.09 5.15 26.29
C GLU A 15 -21.64 5.32 24.86
N GLU A 16 -22.54 6.28 24.65
CA GLU A 16 -23.06 6.62 23.31
C GLU A 16 -21.96 7.22 22.43
N LEU A 17 -21.08 8.04 22.99
CA LEU A 17 -19.95 8.61 22.27
C LEU A 17 -18.95 7.52 21.85
N ASP A 18 -18.61 6.62 22.76
CA ASP A 18 -17.68 5.52 22.50
C ASP A 18 -18.23 4.58 21.42
N GLU A 19 -19.54 4.32 21.41
CA GLU A 19 -20.19 3.50 20.38
C GLU A 19 -20.15 4.18 19.00
N VAL A 20 -20.38 5.49 18.93
CA VAL A 20 -20.26 6.25 17.68
C VAL A 20 -18.84 6.23 17.15
N VAL A 21 -17.84 6.41 18.02
CA VAL A 21 -16.42 6.32 17.64
C VAL A 21 -16.08 4.93 17.13
N ARG A 22 -16.55 3.88 17.80
CA ARG A 22 -16.34 2.49 17.39
C ARG A 22 -16.89 2.22 15.99
N LEU A 23 -18.13 2.64 15.72
CA LEU A 23 -18.79 2.48 14.42
C LEU A 23 -18.09 3.28 13.32
N ALA A 24 -17.61 4.49 13.63
CA ALA A 24 -16.84 5.29 12.69
C ALA A 24 -15.51 4.63 12.31
N LEU A 25 -14.77 4.10 13.29
CA LEU A 25 -13.51 3.39 13.05
C LEU A 25 -13.71 2.07 12.30
N GLU A 26 -14.79 1.34 12.58
CA GLU A 26 -15.16 0.12 11.87
C GLU A 26 -15.51 0.41 10.40
N SER A 27 -16.28 1.46 10.16
CA SER A 27 -16.59 1.94 8.80
C SER A 27 -15.34 2.38 8.06
N LEU A 28 -14.42 3.08 8.74
CA LEU A 28 -13.15 3.50 8.17
C LEU A 28 -12.30 2.31 7.75
N LYS A 29 -12.22 1.26 8.58
CA LYS A 29 -11.48 0.04 8.27
C LYS A 29 -12.02 -0.62 6.99
N THR A 30 -13.33 -0.73 6.86
CA THR A 30 -13.98 -1.27 5.66
C THR A 30 -13.67 -0.40 4.43
N LEU A 31 -13.73 0.91 4.59
CA LEU A 31 -13.40 1.86 3.53
C LEU A 31 -11.92 1.77 3.10
N MET A 32 -10.98 1.53 4.01
CA MET A 32 -9.55 1.47 3.66
C MET A 32 -9.19 0.30 2.75
N VAL A 33 -9.98 -0.78 2.77
CA VAL A 33 -9.76 -1.97 1.92
C VAL A 33 -10.60 -1.96 0.65
N ASP A 34 -11.46 -0.96 0.46
CA ASP A 34 -12.21 -0.78 -0.77
C ASP A 34 -11.33 -0.16 -1.87
N TYR A 35 -11.07 -0.94 -2.92
CA TYR A 35 -10.26 -0.53 -4.06
C TYR A 35 -11.07 0.21 -5.14
N GLU A 36 -12.41 0.21 -5.06
CA GLU A 36 -13.26 0.98 -5.96
C GLU A 36 -13.28 2.46 -5.57
N THR A 37 -13.15 2.76 -4.27
CA THR A 37 -13.05 4.14 -3.78
C THR A 37 -11.63 4.73 -4.00
N PRO A 38 -11.52 5.92 -4.61
CA PRO A 38 -10.24 6.62 -4.77
C PRO A 38 -9.50 6.79 -3.44
N VAL A 39 -8.18 6.60 -3.46
CA VAL A 39 -7.34 6.62 -2.25
C VAL A 39 -7.39 7.99 -1.54
N GLU A 40 -7.54 9.07 -2.30
CA GLU A 40 -7.65 10.43 -1.78
C GLU A 40 -8.91 10.59 -0.93
N VAL A 41 -10.03 10.03 -1.39
CA VAL A 41 -11.31 10.06 -0.66
C VAL A 41 -11.20 9.24 0.63
N ARG A 42 -10.61 8.05 0.54
CA ARG A 42 -10.32 7.18 1.69
C ARG A 42 -9.50 7.91 2.76
N LEU A 43 -8.39 8.52 2.36
CA LEU A 43 -7.52 9.28 3.26
C LEU A 43 -8.21 10.52 3.85
N GLN A 44 -8.99 11.26 3.07
CA GLN A 44 -9.73 12.42 3.57
C GLN A 44 -10.76 12.03 4.64
N VAL A 45 -11.46 10.91 4.47
CA VAL A 45 -12.40 10.40 5.49
C VAL A 45 -11.64 9.99 6.75
N ALA A 46 -10.50 9.29 6.60
CA ALA A 46 -9.66 8.91 7.73
C ALA A 46 -9.24 10.13 8.57
N LEU A 47 -8.70 11.15 7.90
CA LEU A 47 -8.26 12.39 8.55
C LEU A 47 -9.42 13.08 9.26
N LYS A 48 -10.59 13.21 8.64
CA LYS A 48 -11.77 13.81 9.27
C LYS A 48 -12.22 13.05 10.53
N ILE A 49 -12.18 11.72 10.52
CA ILE A 49 -12.52 10.90 11.70
C ILE A 49 -11.51 11.18 12.83
N PHE A 50 -10.22 11.26 12.50
CA PHE A 50 -9.20 11.63 13.49
C PHE A 50 -9.32 13.07 13.97
N ASP A 51 -9.75 14.02 13.14
CA ASP A 51 -10.00 15.40 13.57
C ASP A 51 -11.20 15.49 14.52
N LEU A 52 -12.26 14.74 14.24
CA LEU A 52 -13.50 14.74 15.04
C LEU A 52 -13.33 14.05 16.41
N PHE A 53 -12.58 12.95 16.46
CA PHE A 53 -12.52 12.08 17.65
C PHE A 53 -11.11 11.96 18.27
N GLY A 54 -10.06 12.42 17.59
CA GLY A 54 -8.66 12.25 18.02
C GLY A 54 -8.19 13.18 19.16
N GLY A 55 -9.05 14.10 19.60
CA GLY A 55 -8.80 15.01 20.72
C GLY A 55 -7.80 16.14 20.43
N ALA A 56 -7.99 17.28 21.09
CA ALA A 56 -7.19 18.51 20.92
C ALA A 56 -5.70 18.39 21.30
N SER A 57 -5.26 17.25 21.83
CA SER A 57 -3.90 17.05 22.37
C SER A 57 -2.85 16.67 21.31
N ARG A 58 -3.21 16.56 20.03
CA ARG A 58 -2.26 16.11 19.00
C ARG A 58 -2.07 17.11 17.88
N GLN A 59 -1.42 18.23 18.21
CA GLN A 59 -0.93 19.22 17.25
C GLN A 59 -0.05 18.61 16.12
N ASN A 60 0.44 17.37 16.27
CA ASN A 60 1.37 16.73 15.36
C ASN A 60 0.80 15.53 14.58
N THR A 61 -0.48 15.15 14.74
CA THR A 61 -1.04 13.97 14.02
C THR A 61 -1.07 14.17 12.50
N PRO A 62 -1.55 15.33 11.99
CA PRO A 62 -1.52 15.58 10.55
C PRO A 62 -0.09 15.52 10.01
N GLU A 63 0.87 16.06 10.76
CA GLU A 63 2.28 16.10 10.38
C GLU A 63 2.94 14.72 10.34
N LEU A 64 2.62 13.83 11.30
CA LEU A 64 3.10 12.44 11.31
C LEU A 64 2.52 11.63 10.15
N VAL A 65 1.24 11.84 9.81
CA VAL A 65 0.62 11.18 8.65
C VAL A 65 1.27 11.67 7.35
N VAL A 66 1.47 12.98 7.21
CA VAL A 66 2.15 13.56 6.04
C VAL A 66 3.57 13.02 5.90
N ARG A 67 4.38 13.01 6.97
CA ARG A 67 5.73 12.43 6.94
C ARG A 67 5.72 10.94 6.57
N GLY A 68 4.72 10.19 7.02
CA GLY A 68 4.54 8.79 6.64
C GLY A 68 4.25 8.63 5.14
N ILE A 69 3.40 9.49 4.59
CA ILE A 69 3.09 9.51 3.15
C ILE A 69 4.33 9.89 2.34
N GLU A 70 5.07 10.92 2.75
CA GLU A 70 6.31 11.35 2.08
C GLU A 70 7.37 10.23 2.07
N LYS A 71 7.57 9.56 3.22
CA LYS A 71 8.47 8.41 3.30
C LYS A 71 8.05 7.29 2.34
N ASN A 72 6.78 6.94 2.32
CA ASN A 72 6.26 5.90 1.42
C ASN A 72 6.42 6.30 -0.05
N ALA A 73 6.17 7.56 -0.41
CA ALA A 73 6.36 8.06 -1.75
C ALA A 73 7.82 7.93 -2.20
N HIS A 74 8.76 8.28 -1.32
CA HIS A 74 10.19 8.13 -1.58
C HIS A 74 10.62 6.66 -1.71
N GLU A 75 10.09 5.76 -0.88
CA GLU A 75 10.35 4.32 -1.00
C GLU A 75 9.80 3.74 -2.30
N ILE A 76 8.62 4.17 -2.75
CA ILE A 76 8.04 3.78 -4.04
C ILE A 76 8.91 4.26 -5.21
N GLU A 77 9.40 5.50 -5.15
CA GLU A 77 10.32 6.04 -6.16
C GLU A 77 11.60 5.21 -6.26
N ASN A 78 12.22 4.87 -5.12
CA ASN A 78 13.41 4.03 -5.07
C ASN A 78 13.14 2.64 -5.65
N ASN A 79 12.00 2.03 -5.31
CA ASN A 79 11.61 0.73 -5.83
C ASN A 79 11.38 0.77 -7.35
N ALA A 80 10.77 1.85 -7.87
CA ALA A 80 10.56 2.02 -9.31
C ALA A 80 11.89 2.11 -10.07
N HIS A 81 12.89 2.83 -9.53
CA HIS A 81 14.23 2.90 -10.11
C HIS A 81 14.92 1.53 -10.13
N GLN A 82 14.83 0.77 -9.04
CA GLN A 82 15.39 -0.58 -8.98
C GLN A 82 14.73 -1.51 -10.00
N LEU A 83 13.41 -1.45 -10.13
CA LEU A 83 12.66 -2.24 -11.10
C LEU A 83 13.01 -1.87 -12.54
N ALA A 84 13.22 -0.59 -12.84
CA ALA A 84 13.68 -0.15 -14.16
C ALA A 84 15.07 -0.75 -14.50
N GLY A 85 16.01 -0.73 -13.55
CA GLY A 85 17.32 -1.34 -13.71
C GLY A 85 17.24 -2.85 -13.97
N ILE A 86 16.36 -3.57 -13.26
CA ILE A 86 16.11 -5.00 -13.50
C ILE A 86 15.51 -5.22 -14.89
N GLN A 87 14.56 -4.38 -15.32
CA GLN A 87 13.95 -4.47 -16.64
C GLN A 87 15.00 -4.32 -17.75
N ASP A 88 15.94 -3.40 -17.60
CA ASP A 88 16.99 -3.19 -18.60
C ASP A 88 18.01 -4.34 -18.64
N LEU A 89 18.36 -4.92 -17.49
CA LEU A 89 19.16 -6.15 -17.44
C LEU A 89 18.45 -7.32 -18.11
N LEU A 90 17.14 -7.47 -17.91
CA LEU A 90 16.34 -8.50 -18.58
C LEU A 90 16.29 -8.29 -20.10
N LYS A 91 16.13 -7.04 -20.58
CA LYS A 91 16.21 -6.74 -22.02
C LYS A 91 17.57 -7.13 -22.60
N LEU A 92 18.66 -6.81 -21.88
CA LEU A 92 20.02 -7.16 -22.31
C LEU A 92 20.22 -8.69 -22.35
N ALA A 93 19.73 -9.43 -21.34
CA ALA A 93 19.80 -10.88 -21.29
C ALA A 93 19.01 -11.57 -22.42
N VAL A 94 17.87 -10.99 -22.82
CA VAL A 94 17.10 -11.46 -23.98
C VAL A 94 17.84 -11.17 -25.29
N GLN A 95 18.46 -10.00 -25.43
CA GLN A 95 19.23 -9.63 -26.62
C GLN A 95 20.53 -10.44 -26.77
N THR A 96 21.15 -10.83 -25.65
CA THR A 96 22.40 -11.62 -25.63
C THR A 96 22.17 -13.13 -25.79
N LYS A 97 20.93 -13.62 -25.72
CA LYS A 97 20.57 -14.98 -26.14
C LYS A 97 20.45 -15.09 -27.67
N HIS A 98 21.56 -14.91 -28.39
CA HIS A 98 21.70 -15.47 -29.74
C HIS A 98 23.16 -15.60 -30.24
N GLU A 99 24.06 -16.20 -29.45
CA GLU A 99 25.22 -16.88 -30.03
C GLU A 99 25.17 -18.35 -29.61
N SER A 100 24.79 -19.20 -30.57
CA SER A 100 24.79 -20.65 -30.45
C SER A 100 26.23 -21.15 -30.24
N ILE A 101 26.56 -21.51 -29.00
CA ILE A 101 27.82 -22.18 -28.62
C ILE A 101 27.78 -23.67 -29.04
N TYR A 102 27.31 -23.95 -30.26
CA TYR A 102 27.48 -25.25 -30.89
C TYR A 102 28.44 -25.06 -32.05
N GLN A 103 29.74 -25.00 -31.73
CA GLN A 103 30.78 -25.33 -32.69
C GLN A 103 30.51 -26.75 -33.18
N THR A 104 30.04 -26.85 -34.42
CA THR A 104 29.85 -28.13 -35.08
C THR A 104 31.24 -28.62 -35.49
N ASP A 105 31.93 -29.27 -34.57
CA ASP A 105 33.10 -30.09 -34.90
C ASP A 105 32.61 -31.27 -35.74
N SER A 106 32.49 -31.03 -37.05
CA SER A 106 32.42 -32.08 -38.06
C SER A 106 33.76 -32.81 -38.07
N GLN A 107 33.96 -33.68 -37.09
CA GLN A 107 34.98 -34.72 -37.14
C GLN A 107 34.64 -35.64 -38.33
N LYS A 108 35.28 -35.37 -39.46
CA LYS A 108 35.43 -36.32 -40.56
C LYS A 108 36.16 -37.57 -40.03
N SER A 109 35.41 -38.56 -39.55
CA SER A 109 35.91 -39.91 -39.37
C SER A 109 36.30 -40.49 -40.74
N ARG A 110 37.59 -40.42 -41.06
CA ARG A 110 38.19 -41.22 -42.15
C ARG A 110 38.13 -42.68 -41.73
N VAL A 111 37.23 -43.44 -42.34
CA VAL A 111 37.29 -44.91 -42.37
C VAL A 111 38.51 -45.29 -43.21
N ILE A 112 39.51 -45.89 -42.58
CA ILE A 112 40.63 -46.55 -43.26
C ILE A 112 40.25 -48.03 -43.37
N ASN A 113 39.97 -48.49 -44.59
CA ASN A 113 39.88 -49.92 -44.90
C ASN A 113 41.29 -50.47 -45.08
N HIS A 114 41.62 -51.54 -44.36
CA HIS A 114 42.72 -52.46 -44.67
C HIS A 114 42.15 -53.86 -44.84
#